data_AF-A0A0Q6V955-F1
#
_entry.id   AF-A0A0Q6V955-F1
#
_cell.length_a   1.000
_cell.length_b   1.000
_cell.length_c   1.000
_cell.angle_alpha   90.00
_cell.angle_beta   90.00
_cell.angle_gamma   90.00
#
_symmetry.space_group_name_H-M   'P 1'
#
loop_
_entity.id
_entity.type
_entity.pdbx_description
1 polymer ?
#
loop_
_entity_poly.entity_id
_entity_poly.type
_entity_poly.pdbx_seq_one_letter_code
_entity_poly.pdbx_strand_id
1 'polypeptide(L)'
;MSLRNVRAADGRAVLHRRRSRPVHLVELPPESRAPVLAAYQAAGAERSGQSAARLQARFDFGLDPSATVADFAQIADRYPVFGVHDQDEEHRCAG
;
A
#
# COMPACT_ATOMS: atom_id res chain seq x y z
N MET A 1 -8.81 -6.79 -4.33
CA MET A 1 -9.54 -6.79 -3.05
C MET A 1 -9.99 -5.36 -2.79
N SER A 2 -11.27 -5.11 -2.46
CA SER A 2 -11.75 -3.75 -2.19
C SER A 2 -11.50 -3.37 -0.72
N LEU A 3 -11.43 -2.07 -0.41
CA LEU A 3 -11.30 -1.55 0.96
C LEU A 3 -12.40 -2.09 1.89
N ARG A 4 -13.62 -2.21 1.35
CA ARG A 4 -14.78 -2.75 2.08
C ARG A 4 -14.55 -4.21 2.47
N ASN A 5 -13.96 -5.00 1.58
CA ASN A 5 -13.70 -6.41 1.86
C ASN A 5 -12.60 -6.58 2.93
N VAL A 6 -11.58 -5.73 2.93
CA VAL A 6 -10.52 -5.75 3.96
C VAL A 6 -11.10 -5.43 5.33
N ARG A 7 -11.88 -4.34 5.42
CA ARG A 7 -12.51 -3.93 6.68
C ARG A 7 -13.57 -4.93 7.15
N ALA A 8 -14.34 -5.52 6.24
CA ALA A 8 -15.36 -6.52 6.57
C ALA A 8 -14.79 -7.88 6.99
N ALA A 9 -13.58 -8.22 6.56
CA ALA A 9 -12.87 -9.44 6.97
C ALA A 9 -12.02 -9.27 8.24
N ASP A 10 -12.12 -8.10 8.90
CA ASP A 10 -11.29 -7.72 10.03
C ASP A 10 -9.79 -7.83 9.70
N GLY A 11 -9.40 -7.25 8.55
CA GLY A 11 -8.01 -7.26 8.09
C GLY A 11 -7.51 -8.60 7.52
N ARG A 12 -8.24 -9.71 7.65
CA ARG A 12 -7.79 -11.02 7.17
C ARG A 12 -7.80 -11.10 5.63
N ALA A 13 -6.67 -11.51 5.05
CA ALA A 13 -6.50 -11.67 3.62
C ALA A 13 -5.56 -12.83 3.27
N VAL A 14 -5.57 -13.25 1.99
CA VAL A 14 -4.57 -14.19 1.44
C VAL A 14 -3.77 -13.47 0.37
N LEU A 15 -2.45 -13.46 0.53
CA LEU A 15 -1.54 -12.87 -0.46
C LEU A 15 -1.10 -13.96 -1.45
N HIS A 16 -1.37 -13.75 -2.74
CA HIS A 16 -1.05 -14.69 -3.82
C HIS A 16 0.21 -14.29 -4.62
N ARG A 17 1.32 -14.00 -3.93
CA ARG A 17 2.60 -13.66 -4.61
C ARG A 17 3.58 -14.81 -4.48
N ARG A 18 3.82 -15.53 -5.59
CA ARG A 18 4.61 -16.79 -5.69
C ARG A 18 4.00 -17.99 -4.97
N ARG A 19 3.51 -17.83 -3.74
CA ARG A 19 2.71 -18.81 -3.00
C ARG A 19 1.58 -18.09 -2.25
N SER A 20 0.48 -18.80 -2.02
CA SER A 20 -0.64 -18.31 -1.22
C SER A 20 -0.28 -18.39 0.26
N ARG A 21 -0.38 -17.27 1.00
CA ARG A 21 -0.18 -17.24 2.45
C ARG A 21 -1.21 -16.36 3.17
N PRO A 22 -1.69 -16.76 4.36
CA PRO A 22 -2.59 -15.94 5.16
C PRO A 22 -1.85 -14.74 5.76
N VAL A 23 -2.47 -13.57 5.68
CA VAL A 23 -1.92 -12.32 6.20
C VAL A 23 -3.00 -11.50 6.91
N HIS A 24 -2.56 -10.64 7.82
CA HIS A 24 -3.37 -9.60 8.42
C HIS A 24 -2.97 -8.24 7.86
N LEU A 25 -3.98 -7.49 7.43
CA LEU A 25 -3.86 -6.16 6.86
C LEU A 25 -4.24 -5.14 7.91
N VAL A 26 -3.28 -4.31 8.31
CA VAL A 26 -3.50 -3.22 9.26
C VAL A 26 -3.48 -1.91 8.51
N GLU A 27 -4.57 -1.15 8.54
CA GLU A 27 -4.60 0.18 7.92
C GLU A 27 -3.64 1.11 8.65
N LEU A 28 -2.69 1.70 7.92
CA LEU A 28 -1.79 2.69 8.48
C LEU A 28 -2.53 3.99 8.77
N PRO A 29 -2.18 4.72 9.85
CA PRO A 29 -2.75 6.03 10.08
C PRO A 29 -2.25 7.02 9.00
N PRO A 30 -3.06 8.02 8.59
CA PRO A 30 -2.74 8.89 7.46
C PRO A 30 -1.35 9.52 7.47
N GLU A 31 -0.89 9.95 8.64
CA GLU A 31 0.42 10.55 8.86
C GLU A 31 1.60 9.62 8.50
N SER A 32 1.37 8.31 8.49
CA SER A 32 2.37 7.30 8.15
C SER A 32 2.35 6.88 6.68
N ARG A 33 1.36 7.32 5.89
CA ARG A 33 1.13 6.81 4.52
C ARG A 33 2.00 7.49 3.48
N ALA A 34 2.31 8.77 3.66
CA ALA A 34 3.01 9.58 2.67
C ALA A 34 4.35 8.97 2.21
N PRO A 35 5.25 8.51 3.12
CA PRO A 35 6.49 7.85 2.69
C PRO A 35 6.25 6.58 1.87
N VAL A 36 5.21 5.81 2.21
CA VAL A 36 4.85 4.56 1.51
C VAL A 36 4.32 4.85 0.11
N LEU A 37 3.47 5.87 -0.05
CA LEU A 37 2.94 6.29 -1.35
C LEU A 37 4.06 6.81 -2.27
N ALA A 38 4.98 7.62 -1.73
CA ALA A 38 6.14 8.10 -2.49
C ALA A 38 7.05 6.94 -2.93
N ALA A 39 7.32 5.98 -2.04
CA ALA A 39 8.10 4.79 -2.37
C ALA A 39 7.39 3.91 -3.43
N TYR A 40 6.06 3.77 -3.33
CA TYR A 40 5.26 3.04 -4.30
C TYR A 40 5.36 3.66 -5.71
N GLN A 41 5.30 4.99 -5.78
CA GLN A 41 5.46 5.74 -7.02
C GLN A 41 6.87 5.55 -7.62
N ALA A 42 7.92 5.64 -6.80
CA ALA A 42 9.30 5.42 -7.23
C ALA A 42 9.50 3.99 -7.76
N ALA A 43 8.99 2.99 -7.06
CA ALA A 43 9.01 1.60 -7.49
C ALA A 43 8.22 1.38 -8.80
N GLY A 44 7.24 2.24 -9.12
CA GLY A 44 6.56 2.24 -10.42
C GLY A 44 7.50 2.56 -11.59
N ALA A 45 8.43 3.50 -11.39
CA ALA A 45 9.41 3.87 -12.40
C ALA A 45 10.38 2.72 -12.71
N GLU A 46 10.80 1.98 -11.69
CA GLU A 46 11.65 0.80 -11.86
C GLU A 46 10.93 -0.34 -12.60
N ARG A 47 9.64 -0.55 -12.30
CA ARG A 47 8.85 -1.65 -12.89
C ARG A 47 8.41 -1.39 -14.32
N SER A 48 8.11 -0.14 -14.67
CA SER A 48 7.39 0.19 -15.91
C SER A 48 8.00 1.35 -16.70
N GLY A 49 9.16 1.85 -16.26
CA GLY A 49 9.85 2.98 -16.89
C GLY A 49 9.31 4.34 -16.44
N GLN A 50 10.12 5.39 -16.69
CA GLN A 50 9.82 6.75 -16.23
C GLN A 50 8.52 7.32 -16.80
N SER A 51 8.20 7.00 -18.06
CA SER A 51 6.98 7.52 -18.71
C SER A 51 5.71 6.98 -18.04
N ALA A 52 5.66 5.68 -17.73
CA ALA A 52 4.51 5.08 -17.05
C ALA A 52 4.35 5.63 -15.64
N ALA A 53 5.45 5.81 -14.91
CA ALA A 53 5.43 6.40 -13.57
C ALA A 53 4.89 7.85 -13.57
N ARG A 54 5.26 8.66 -14.58
CA ARG A 54 4.72 10.03 -14.73
C ARG A 54 3.22 10.04 -14.96
N LEU A 55 2.70 9.09 -15.74
CA LEU A 55 1.27 8.96 -15.98
C LEU A 55 0.56 8.53 -14.69
N GLN A 56 1.12 7.60 -13.92
CA GLN A 56 0.60 7.21 -12.62
C GLN A 56 0.53 8.39 -11.65
N ALA A 57 1.60 9.18 -11.52
CA ALA A 57 1.60 10.36 -10.65
C ALA A 57 0.45 11.31 -10.98
N ARG A 58 0.21 11.54 -12.28
CA ARG A 58 -0.81 12.47 -12.77
C ARG A 58 -2.23 11.92 -12.67
N PHE A 59 -2.46 10.68 -13.09
CA PHE A 59 -3.81 10.13 -13.22
C PHE A 59 -4.28 9.42 -11.95
N ASP A 60 -3.39 8.74 -11.22
CA ASP A 60 -3.77 8.01 -10.02
C ASP A 60 -3.72 8.92 -8.79
N PHE A 61 -2.70 9.78 -8.69
CA PHE A 61 -2.48 10.64 -7.51
C PHE A 61 -2.85 12.12 -7.71
N GLY A 62 -2.96 12.59 -8.96
CA GLY A 62 -3.16 14.01 -9.25
C GLY A 62 -1.97 14.89 -8.86
N LEU A 63 -0.76 14.31 -8.80
CA LEU A 63 0.47 14.97 -8.40
C LEU A 63 1.41 15.19 -9.58
N ASP A 64 2.34 16.14 -9.42
CA ASP A 64 3.47 16.26 -10.32
C ASP A 64 4.38 15.02 -10.19
N PRO A 65 4.99 14.51 -11.27
CA PRO A 65 5.91 13.38 -11.18
C PRO A 65 7.17 13.60 -10.32
N SER A 66 7.49 14.86 -10.00
CA SER A 66 8.55 15.24 -9.06
C SER A 66 8.06 15.52 -7.65
N ALA A 67 6.79 15.20 -7.35
CA ALA A 67 6.18 15.40 -6.04
C ALA A 67 6.99 14.75 -4.92
N THR A 68 7.09 15.50 -3.83
CA THR A 68 7.82 15.15 -2.62
C THR A 68 6.94 14.35 -1.67
N VAL A 69 7.55 13.76 -0.64
CA VAL A 69 6.81 13.11 0.46
C VAL A 69 5.81 14.06 1.12
N ALA A 70 6.12 15.37 1.20
CA ALA A 70 5.21 16.36 1.76
C ALA A 70 3.96 16.55 0.89
N ASP A 71 4.09 16.52 -0.44
CA ASP A 71 2.96 16.59 -1.36
C ASP A 71 2.05 15.35 -1.22
N PHE A 72 2.66 14.17 -1.02
CA PHE A 72 1.91 12.95 -0.71
C PHE A 72 1.17 13.03 0.63
N ALA A 73 1.72 13.73 1.64
CA ALA A 73 1.07 13.91 2.94
C ALA A 73 -0.24 14.69 2.83
N GLN A 74 -0.32 15.67 1.93
CA GLN A 74 -1.54 16.44 1.69
C GLN A 74 -2.69 15.60 1.12
N ILE A 75 -2.38 14.46 0.50
CA ILE A 75 -3.36 13.60 -0.15
C ILE A 75 -3.55 12.25 0.55
N ALA A 76 -2.76 11.97 1.59
CA ALA A 76 -2.66 10.67 2.25
C ALA A 76 -4.00 10.12 2.77
N ASP A 77 -4.91 11.00 3.20
CA ASP A 77 -6.25 10.61 3.67
C ASP A 77 -7.10 9.93 2.59
N ARG A 78 -6.86 10.25 1.31
CA ARG A 78 -7.63 9.72 0.18
C ARG A 78 -7.16 8.34 -0.27
N TYR A 79 -5.98 7.91 0.16
CA TYR A 79 -5.34 6.66 -0.30
C TYR A 79 -5.07 5.75 0.92
N PRO A 80 -5.96 4.78 1.18
CA PRO A 80 -5.71 3.78 2.23
C PRO A 80 -4.45 2.98 1.94
N VAL A 81 -3.61 2.81 2.95
CA VAL A 81 -2.40 1.99 2.90
C VAL A 81 -2.49 0.94 3.99
N PHE A 82 -2.11 -0.30 3.66
CA PHE A 82 -2.15 -1.42 4.60
C PHE A 82 -0.74 -1.97 4.82
N GLY A 83 -0.34 -2.09 6.08
CA GLY A 83 0.75 -2.97 6.48
C GLY A 83 0.33 -4.43 6.34
N VAL A 84 1.26 -5.29 5.93
CA VAL A 84 1.02 -6.72 5.75
C VAL A 84 1.80 -7.48 6.82
N HIS A 85 1.09 -8.20 7.68
CA HIS A 85 1.65 -9.05 8.74
C HIS A 85 1.35 -10.51 8.45
N ASP A 86 2.33 -11.39 8.60
CA ASP A 86 2.12 -12.84 8.46
C ASP A 86 1.26 -13.37 9.62
N GLN A 87 0.29 -14.23 9.30
CA GLN A 87 -0.56 -14.88 10.32
C GLN A 87 0.09 -16.13 10.93
N ASP A 88 1.15 -16.63 10.30
CA ASP A 88 1.85 -17.85 10.72
C ASP A 88 2.75 -17.64 11.94
N GLU A 89 3.08 -16.41 12.32
CA GLU A 89 3.88 -16.12 13.52
C GLU A 89 3.06 -16.20 14.82
N GLU A 90 1.76 -15.89 14.78
CA GLU A 90 0.90 -15.89 15.97
C GLU A 90 0.49 -17.31 16.41
N HIS A 91 0.43 -18.27 15.48
CA HIS A 91 0.07 -19.66 15.78
C HIS A 91 1.23 -20.51 16.32
N ARG A 92 2.47 -20.00 16.36
CA ARG A 92 3.63 -20.74 16.92
C ARG A 92 3.79 -20.61 18.43
N CYS A 93 3.02 -19.74 19.09
CA CYS A 93 3.04 -19.58 20.55
C CYS A 93 1.79 -20.10 21.27
N ALA A 94 0.77 -20.57 20.54
CA ALA A 94 -0.37 -21.29 21.11
C ALA A 94 -0.14 -22.80 20.90
N GLY A 95 0.57 -23.40 21.84
CA GLY A 95 0.72 -24.87 21.96
C GLY A 95 -0.55 -25.56 22.43
#